data_AF-A0A9D7LHP2-F1
#
_entry.id   AF-A0A9D7LHP2-F1
#
_cell.length_a   1.000
_cell.length_b   1.000
_cell.length_c   1.000
_cell.angle_alpha   90.00
_cell.angle_beta   90.00
_cell.angle_gamma   90.00
#
_symmetry.space_group_name_H-M   'P 1'
#
loop_
_entity.id
_entity.type
_entity.pdbx_description
1 polymer ?
#
loop_
_entity_poly.entity_id
_entity_poly.type
_entity_poly.pdbx_seq_one_letter_code
_entity_poly.pdbx_strand_id
1 'polypeptide(L)'
;MSLNRSEQMIYDYLQGHPEERQYWQGKVRAAVKDSSDHHAAADRLQGDLWAYLVERSAVVEPFRSAAQRDGLRRTSMRNLAEYLIRLWTEPRPKRPAPPDVAGRQIP
;
A
#
# COMPACT_ATOMS: atom_id res chain seq x y z
N MET A 1 -2.29 -6.95 -11.14
CA MET A 1 -2.14 -5.70 -11.91
C MET A 1 -0.67 -5.32 -11.89
N SER A 2 -0.15 -4.82 -13.01
CA SER A 2 1.22 -4.31 -13.09
C SER A 2 1.25 -2.86 -12.63
N LEU A 3 2.29 -2.45 -11.89
CA LEU A 3 2.50 -1.07 -11.47
C LEU A 3 3.17 -0.30 -12.61
N ASN A 4 2.71 0.93 -12.85
CA ASN A 4 3.43 1.85 -13.73
C ASN A 4 4.74 2.33 -13.08
N ARG A 5 5.60 3.03 -13.84
CA ARG A 5 6.92 3.48 -13.35
C ARG A 5 6.84 4.31 -12.06
N SER A 6 5.89 5.23 -11.98
CA SER A 6 5.71 6.10 -10.80
C SER A 6 5.18 5.32 -9.60
N GLU A 7 4.23 4.42 -9.83
CA GLU A 7 3.69 3.51 -8.82
C GLU A 7 4.77 2.59 -8.25
N GLN A 8 5.58 1.98 -9.12
CA GLN A 8 6.69 1.11 -8.72
C GLN A 8 7.72 1.89 -7.90
N MET A 9 8.08 3.10 -8.33
CA MET A 9 9.04 3.94 -7.63
C MET A 9 8.58 4.33 -6.22
N ILE A 10 7.30 4.69 -6.04
CA ILE A 10 6.74 4.93 -4.70
C ILE A 10 6.79 3.66 -3.87
N TYR A 11 6.38 2.52 -4.44
CA TYR A 11 6.38 1.24 -3.73
C TYR A 11 7.79 0.87 -3.23
N ASP A 12 8.80 0.95 -4.10
CA ASP A 12 10.19 0.63 -3.77
C ASP A 12 10.73 1.56 -2.67
N TYR A 13 10.40 2.85 -2.75
CA TYR A 13 10.74 3.81 -1.71
C TYR A 13 10.09 3.45 -0.36
N LEU A 14 8.81 3.09 -0.35
CA LEU A 14 8.14 2.67 0.89
C LEU A 14 8.74 1.39 1.47
N GLN A 15 9.24 0.46 0.64
CA GLN A 15 9.93 -0.73 1.16
C GLN A 15 11.27 -0.39 1.84
N GLY A 16 12.00 0.61 1.34
CA GLY A 16 13.26 1.08 1.92
C GLY A 16 13.09 1.99 3.14
N HIS A 17 11.90 2.56 3.36
CA HIS A 17 11.64 3.58 4.39
C HIS A 17 10.57 3.10 5.39
N PRO A 18 10.95 2.49 6.53
CA PRO A 18 10.01 1.82 7.43
C PRO A 18 9.01 2.77 8.10
N GLU A 19 9.42 4.00 8.41
CA GLU A 19 8.54 5.02 9.00
C GLU A 19 7.45 5.46 8.02
N GLU A 20 7.83 5.77 6.78
CA GLU A 20 6.90 6.09 5.70
C GLU A 20 5.93 4.92 5.46
N ARG A 21 6.46 3.69 5.45
CA ARG A 21 5.65 2.49 5.31
C ARG A 21 4.61 2.35 6.43
N GLN A 22 5.00 2.60 7.68
CA GLN A 22 4.07 2.55 8.81
C GLN A 22 3.00 3.63 8.70
N TYR A 23 3.37 4.86 8.34
CA TYR A 23 2.42 5.94 8.06
C TYR A 23 1.40 5.52 7.00
N TRP A 24 1.87 4.99 5.87
CA TRP A 24 1.01 4.55 4.78
C TRP A 24 0.16 3.34 5.13
N GLN A 25 0.67 2.38 5.92
CA GLN A 25 -0.12 1.28 6.45
C GLN A 25 -1.29 1.78 7.30
N GLY A 26 -1.03 2.75 8.20
CA GLY A 26 -2.08 3.38 8.99
C GLY A 26 -3.11 4.08 8.12
N LYS A 27 -2.65 4.89 7.15
CA LYS A 27 -3.52 5.63 6.23
C LYS A 27 -4.39 4.72 5.36
N VAL A 28 -3.82 3.63 4.82
CA VAL A 28 -4.57 2.64 4.03
C VAL A 28 -5.61 1.91 4.87
N ARG A 29 -5.26 1.46 6.08
CA ARG A 29 -6.22 0.81 6.99
C ARG A 29 -7.36 1.74 7.39
N ALA A 30 -7.06 3.01 7.66
CA ALA A 30 -8.07 4.03 7.93
C ALA A 30 -8.97 4.25 6.71
N ALA A 31 -8.40 4.40 5.51
CA ALA A 31 -9.16 4.59 4.29
C ALA A 31 -10.12 3.42 4.00
N VAL A 32 -9.68 2.18 4.21
CA VAL A 32 -10.53 0.99 4.04
C VAL A 32 -11.63 0.94 5.11
N LYS A 33 -11.32 1.31 6.36
CA LYS A 33 -12.31 1.34 7.45
C LYS A 33 -13.41 2.40 7.22
N ASP A 34 -13.03 3.55 6.67
CA ASP A 34 -13.93 4.68 6.44
C ASP A 34 -14.72 4.58 5.12
N SER A 35 -14.36 3.62 4.25
CA SER A 35 -14.98 3.45 2.93
C SER A 35 -15.95 2.26 2.92
N SER A 36 -17.00 2.36 2.10
CA SER A 36 -17.96 1.27 1.91
C SER A 36 -17.36 0.05 1.20
N ASP A 37 -16.36 0.27 0.33
CA ASP A 37 -15.67 -0.80 -0.40
C ASP A 37 -14.20 -0.44 -0.72
N HIS A 38 -13.44 -1.43 -1.20
CA HIS A 38 -12.04 -1.28 -1.57
C HIS A 38 -11.81 -0.36 -2.78
N HIS A 39 -12.78 -0.21 -3.68
CA HIS A 39 -12.63 0.65 -4.85
C HIS A 39 -12.72 2.12 -4.46
N ALA A 40 -13.68 2.49 -3.60
CA ALA A 40 -13.80 3.83 -3.03
C ALA A 40 -12.55 4.20 -2.21
N ALA A 41 -12.02 3.26 -1.41
CA ALA A 41 -10.77 3.46 -0.70
C ALA A 41 -9.58 3.69 -1.66
N ALA A 42 -9.49 2.93 -2.75
CA ALA A 42 -8.46 3.08 -3.76
C ALA A 42 -8.55 4.44 -4.48
N ASP A 43 -9.77 4.90 -4.79
CA ASP A 43 -10.00 6.20 -5.44
C ASP A 43 -9.60 7.39 -4.56
N ARG A 44 -9.77 7.27 -3.24
CA ARG A 44 -9.24 8.26 -2.29
C ARG A 44 -7.72 8.20 -2.21
N LEU A 45 -7.16 7.01 -2.02
CA LEU A 45 -5.73 6.80 -1.84
C LEU A 45 -4.90 7.18 -3.06
N GLN A 46 -5.42 7.01 -4.29
CA GLN A 46 -4.67 7.42 -5.48
C GLN A 46 -4.40 8.94 -5.52
N GLY A 47 -5.31 9.75 -4.98
CA GLY A 47 -5.14 11.20 -4.86
C GLY A 47 -4.00 11.54 -3.91
N ASP A 48 -4.03 10.91 -2.72
CA ASP A 48 -2.99 11.05 -1.70
C ASP A 48 -1.61 10.58 -2.19
N LEU A 49 -1.53 9.43 -2.88
CA LEU A 49 -0.28 8.90 -3.41
C LEU A 49 0.34 9.80 -4.48
N TRP A 50 -0.49 10.44 -5.29
CA TRP A 50 0.00 11.44 -6.24
C TRP A 50 0.52 12.69 -5.54
N ALA A 51 -0.22 13.22 -4.56
CA ALA A 51 0.24 14.39 -3.80
C ALA A 51 1.58 14.11 -3.12
N TYR A 52 1.72 12.93 -2.52
CA TYR A 52 2.97 12.46 -1.94
C TYR A 52 4.11 12.39 -2.96
N LEU A 53 3.86 11.86 -4.17
CA LEU A 53 4.86 11.85 -5.23
C LEU A 53 5.31 13.26 -5.63
N VAL A 54 4.37 14.20 -5.76
CA VAL A 54 4.65 15.60 -6.08
C VAL A 54 5.53 16.22 -4.99
N GLU A 55 5.13 16.10 -3.72
CA GLU A 55 5.87 16.62 -2.57
C GLU A 55 7.29 16.04 -2.49
N ARG A 56 7.42 14.71 -2.61
CA ARG A 56 8.72 14.04 -2.55
C ARG A 56 9.60 14.34 -3.76
N SER A 57 9.03 14.61 -4.93
CA SER A 57 9.80 15.03 -6.11
C SER A 57 10.56 16.34 -5.90
N ALA A 58 10.14 17.18 -4.94
CA ALA A 58 10.85 18.41 -4.61
C ALA A 58 12.14 18.16 -3.80
N VAL A 59 12.21 17.09 -3.01
CA VAL A 59 13.26 16.91 -1.98
C VAL A 59 14.01 15.57 -2.01
N VAL A 60 13.50 14.55 -2.71
CA VAL A 60 14.07 13.20 -2.73
C VAL A 60 14.55 12.83 -4.13
N GLU A 61 15.84 12.48 -4.23
CA GLU A 61 16.58 12.32 -5.49
C GLU A 61 15.98 11.33 -6.51
N PRO A 62 15.51 10.12 -6.13
CA PRO A 62 14.81 9.23 -7.05
C PRO A 62 13.60 9.87 -7.74
N PHE A 63 12.77 10.59 -6.97
CA PHE A 63 11.56 11.23 -7.46
C PHE A 63 11.88 12.49 -8.26
N ARG A 64 12.83 13.31 -7.79
CA ARG A 64 13.29 14.52 -8.47
C ARG A 64 13.89 14.21 -9.84
N SER A 65 14.79 13.24 -9.88
CA SER A 65 15.44 12.81 -11.12
C SER A 65 14.43 12.26 -12.14
N ALA A 66 13.42 11.52 -11.69
CA ALA A 66 12.34 11.05 -12.57
C ALA A 66 11.48 12.23 -13.09
N ALA A 67 11.11 13.16 -12.20
CA ALA A 67 10.32 14.34 -12.56
C ALA A 67 11.03 15.25 -13.57
N GLN A 68 12.35 15.43 -13.45
CA GLN A 68 13.15 16.24 -14.37
C GLN A 68 13.32 15.60 -15.74
N ARG A 69 13.45 14.27 -15.82
CA ARG A 69 13.64 13.54 -17.09
C ARG A 69 12.34 13.38 -17.87
N ASP A 70 11.28 12.96 -17.19
CA ASP A 70 10.04 12.52 -17.84
C ASP A 70 8.92 13.59 -17.76
N GLY A 71 9.11 14.61 -16.92
CA GLY A 71 8.06 15.54 -16.52
C GLY A 71 7.08 14.91 -15.51
N LEU A 72 6.56 15.71 -14.57
CA LEU A 72 5.58 15.22 -13.60
C LEU A 72 4.16 15.23 -14.19
N ARG A 73 3.89 14.38 -15.19
CA ARG A 73 2.55 14.25 -15.78
C ARG A 73 1.63 13.49 -14.82
N ARG A 74 0.47 14.10 -14.49
CA ARG A 74 -0.60 13.47 -13.72
C ARG A 74 -0.90 12.08 -14.28
N THR A 75 -0.60 11.05 -13.51
CA THR A 75 -0.94 9.66 -13.83
C THR A 75 -1.73 9.03 -12.69
N SER A 76 -2.51 8.00 -13.03
CA SER A 76 -3.27 7.25 -12.04
C SER A 76 -2.32 6.50 -11.10
N MET A 77 -2.60 6.57 -9.80
CA MET A 77 -1.95 5.78 -8.75
C MET A 77 -2.86 4.65 -8.24
N ARG A 78 -3.90 4.33 -9.01
CA ARG A 78 -4.95 3.40 -8.59
C ARG A 78 -4.44 1.98 -8.45
N ASN A 79 -3.54 1.51 -9.32
CA ASN A 79 -3.02 0.14 -9.20
C ASN A 79 -2.17 0.01 -7.95
N LEU A 80 -1.38 1.04 -7.61
CA LEU A 80 -0.64 1.07 -6.35
C LEU A 80 -1.60 1.10 -5.15
N ALA A 81 -2.62 1.95 -5.18
CA ALA A 81 -3.59 2.02 -4.10
C ALA A 81 -4.28 0.67 -3.85
N GLU A 82 -4.79 0.03 -4.91
CA GLU A 82 -5.41 -1.29 -4.83
C GLU A 82 -4.42 -2.35 -4.34
N TYR A 83 -3.17 -2.30 -4.80
CA TYR A 83 -2.12 -3.21 -4.35
C TYR A 83 -1.81 -3.06 -2.86
N LEU A 84 -1.68 -1.82 -2.36
CA LEU A 84 -1.42 -1.54 -0.95
C LEU A 84 -2.58 -1.95 -0.04
N ILE A 85 -3.82 -1.76 -0.49
CA ILE A 85 -5.02 -2.26 0.21
C ILE A 85 -4.89 -3.76 0.39
N ARG A 86 -4.73 -4.53 -0.70
CA ARG A 86 -4.61 -5.99 -0.62
C ARG A 86 -3.47 -6.41 0.29
N LEU A 87 -2.30 -5.78 0.15
CA LEU A 87 -1.11 -6.14 0.91
C LEU A 87 -1.24 -5.91 2.42
N TRP A 88 -1.97 -4.87 2.84
CA TRP A 88 -1.98 -4.42 4.24
C TRP A 88 -3.31 -4.60 4.97
N THR A 89 -4.39 -4.96 4.26
CA THR A 89 -5.73 -5.17 4.84
C THR A 89 -6.33 -6.54 4.57
N GLU A 90 -5.92 -7.29 3.54
CA GLU A 90 -6.40 -8.67 3.38
C GLU A 90 -5.84 -9.54 4.53
N PRO A 91 -6.69 -10.37 5.18
CA PRO A 91 -6.24 -11.23 6.26
C PRO A 91 -5.22 -12.23 5.71
N ARG A 92 -4.01 -12.27 6.30
CA ARG A 92 -3.11 -13.41 6.12
C ARG A 92 -3.92 -14.68 6.45
N PRO A 93 -3.91 -15.72 5.62
CA PRO A 93 -4.63 -16.95 5.92
C PRO A 93 -4.26 -17.42 7.33
N LYS A 94 -5.26 -17.52 8.21
CA LYS A 94 -5.07 -18.03 9.57
C LYS A 94 -4.44 -19.41 9.45
N ARG A 95 -3.31 -19.65 10.12
CA ARG A 95 -2.78 -21.01 10.29
C ARG A 95 -3.93 -21.87 10.85
N PRO A 96 -4.21 -23.05 10.28
CA PRO A 96 -5.21 -23.94 10.84
C PRO A 96 -4.86 -24.19 12.31
N ALA A 97 -5.87 -24.08 13.19
CA ALA A 97 -5.69 -24.38 14.60
C ALA A 97 -5.15 -25.81 14.73
N PRO A 98 -4.18 -26.07 15.64
CA PRO A 98 -3.75 -27.43 15.89
C PRO A 98 -4.97 -28.26 16.32
N PRO A 99 -5.06 -29.52 15.86
CA PRO A 99 -6.18 -30.38 16.20
C PRO A 99 -6.27 -30.51 17.72
N ASP A 100 -7.48 -30.31 18.24
CA ASP A 100 -7.83 -30.50 19.64
C ASP A 100 -7.51 -31.94 20.04
N VAL A 101 -6.48 -32.14 20.86
CA VAL A 101 -6.14 -33.45 21.44
C VAL A 101 -7.11 -33.76 22.59
N ALA A 102 -8.37 -33.95 22.24
CA ALA A 102 -9.35 -34.56 23.12
C ALA A 102 -9.11 -36.07 23.14
N GLY A 103 -8.49 -36.58 24.20
CA GLY A 103 -8.26 -38.02 24.33
C GLY A 103 -7.53 -38.47 25.59
N ARG A 104 -7.81 -37.88 26.76
CA ARG A 104 -7.44 -38.51 28.03
C ARG A 104 -8.53 -39.54 28.36
N GLN A 105 -8.32 -40.79 27.95
CA GLN A 105 -9.11 -41.92 28.42
C GLN A 105 -8.19 -42.81 29.27
N ILE A 106 -8.41 -42.76 30.58
CA ILE A 106 -7.86 -43.70 31.57
C ILE A 106 -8.98 -44.69 31.88
N PRO A 107 -8.69 -45.99 31.81
CA PRO A 107 -9.04 -46.88 32.92
C PRO A 107 -7.79 -47.36 33.66
#